data_AF-A0A7V2UKV6-F1
#
_entry.id   AF-A0A7V2UKV6-F1
#
_cell.length_a   1.000
_cell.length_b   1.000
_cell.length_c   1.000
_cell.angle_alpha   90.00
_cell.angle_beta   90.00
_cell.angle_gamma   90.00
#
_symmetry.space_group_name_H-M   'P 1'
#
loop_
_entity.id
_entity.type
_entity.pdbx_description
1 polymer ?
#
loop_
_entity_poly.entity_id
_entity_poly.type
_entity_poly.pdbx_seq_one_letter_code
_entity_poly.pdbx_strand_id
1 'polypeptide(L)'
;MNARSTNLLALGQLSAAKADAQAALLIAQQVGLQYMKAESTKRLGAIAAAEGDHRRAYELLAEADQLQGSRERSQSSERMLELTQRYRFESQQRQIDQLKIQEAQSELRLRWLWTVFVGSVLLFMLTAYFLIRQRRGNAQLAHLNSELQQSRNQLQATIDAVPDLLFVFDREGRYLDVRASHPELLAAPPEQLLGKTISDVLPPAAAKACMSAIAEAREKGVAVAQEIELILSAGSHWFEMSIALKKGRPLSDPRFVAISRDVTARKLAEQALHSSEQMFRAIVENSPDIIVRLDRNCRRIYINPAMQKLAGIDPSRLLGKTPMETY
;
A
#
# COMPACT_ATOMS: atom_id res chain seq x y z
N MET A 1 4.11 31.31 -104.59
CA MET A 1 4.57 32.56 -105.25
C MET A 1 6.08 32.68 -105.19
N ASN A 2 6.68 32.64 -104.01
CA ASN A 2 8.14 32.60 -103.86
C ASN A 2 8.82 31.54 -104.74
N ALA A 3 8.48 30.25 -104.61
CA ALA A 3 9.07 29.18 -105.43
C ALA A 3 8.90 29.38 -106.96
N ARG A 4 7.82 30.06 -107.38
CA ARG A 4 7.55 30.37 -108.80
C ARG A 4 8.44 31.50 -109.31
N SER A 5 8.62 32.56 -108.51
CA SER A 5 9.57 33.65 -108.79
C SER A 5 11.00 33.14 -108.99
N THR A 6 11.47 32.20 -108.16
CA THR A 6 12.81 31.60 -108.31
C THR A 6 12.98 30.83 -109.61
N ASN A 7 11.97 30.11 -110.06
CA ASN A 7 12.02 29.39 -111.34
C ASN A 7 11.98 30.36 -112.54
N LEU A 8 11.21 31.45 -112.45
CA LEU A 8 11.14 32.47 -113.50
C LEU A 8 12.46 33.24 -113.65
N LEU A 9 13.16 33.51 -112.55
CA LEU A 9 14.49 34.10 -112.58
C LEU A 9 15.52 33.16 -113.23
N ALA A 10 15.47 31.85 -112.91
CA ALA A 10 16.34 30.85 -113.53
C ALA A 10 16.11 30.71 -115.05
N LEU A 11 14.91 31.00 -115.53
CA LEU A 11 14.53 31.01 -116.96
C LEU A 11 14.83 32.36 -117.66
N GLY A 12 15.44 33.33 -116.99
CA GLY A 12 15.80 34.64 -117.55
C GLY A 12 14.62 35.62 -117.71
N GLN A 13 13.43 35.29 -117.18
CA GLN A 13 12.23 36.13 -117.27
C GLN A 13 12.15 37.11 -116.09
N LEU A 14 13.03 38.11 -116.08
CA LEU A 14 13.24 39.02 -114.94
C LEU A 14 11.98 39.81 -114.52
N SER A 15 11.20 40.32 -115.48
CA SER A 15 9.99 41.10 -115.20
C SER A 15 8.89 40.29 -114.51
N ALA A 16 8.67 39.05 -114.96
CA ALA A 16 7.70 38.13 -114.36
C ALA A 16 8.16 37.63 -112.98
N ALA A 17 9.47 37.36 -112.82
CA ALA A 17 10.05 36.98 -111.53
C ALA A 17 9.90 38.09 -110.47
N LYS A 18 10.07 39.34 -110.89
CA LYS A 18 9.93 40.54 -110.03
C LYS A 18 8.49 40.74 -109.57
N ALA A 19 7.51 40.61 -110.46
CA ALA A 19 6.09 40.73 -110.12
C ALA A 19 5.68 39.67 -109.07
N ASP A 20 6.09 38.42 -109.24
CA ASP A 20 5.79 37.35 -108.29
C ASP A 20 6.48 37.55 -106.93
N ALA A 21 7.71 38.08 -106.91
CA ALA A 21 8.42 38.37 -105.66
C ALA A 21 7.82 39.58 -104.91
N GLN A 22 7.35 40.60 -105.63
CA GLN A 22 6.64 41.75 -105.05
C GLN A 22 5.27 41.34 -104.50
N ALA A 23 4.52 40.52 -105.23
CA ALA A 23 3.26 39.97 -104.76
C ALA A 23 3.44 39.12 -103.49
N ALA A 24 4.49 38.28 -103.46
CA ALA A 24 4.82 37.49 -102.27
C ALA A 24 5.23 38.36 -101.08
N LEU A 25 5.98 39.45 -101.31
CA LEU A 25 6.34 40.40 -100.26
C LEU A 25 5.10 41.13 -99.68
N LEU A 26 4.17 41.56 -100.53
CA LEU A 26 2.93 42.23 -100.12
C LEU A 26 2.05 41.30 -99.27
N ILE A 27 1.88 40.05 -99.70
CA ILE A 27 1.15 39.04 -98.93
C ILE A 27 1.86 38.78 -97.59
N ALA A 28 3.18 38.67 -97.60
CA ALA A 28 3.94 38.46 -96.36
C ALA A 28 3.81 39.63 -95.38
N GLN A 29 3.73 40.87 -95.87
CA GLN A 29 3.45 42.05 -95.05
C GLN A 29 2.02 42.03 -94.49
N GLN A 30 1.02 41.64 -95.29
CA GLN A 30 -0.38 41.57 -94.84
C GLN A 30 -0.63 40.50 -93.79
N VAL A 31 0.00 39.32 -93.91
CA VAL A 31 -0.16 38.21 -92.96
C VAL A 31 0.77 38.39 -91.74
N GLY A 32 1.64 39.40 -91.75
CA GLY A 32 2.59 39.65 -90.66
C GLY A 32 3.67 38.58 -90.51
N LEU A 33 3.86 37.74 -91.54
CA LEU A 33 4.84 36.65 -91.52
C LEU A 33 6.22 37.17 -91.87
N GLN A 34 6.96 37.62 -90.84
CA GLN A 34 8.31 38.18 -90.97
C GLN A 34 9.29 37.26 -91.72
N TYR A 35 9.14 35.93 -91.61
CA TYR A 35 9.94 34.96 -92.37
C TYR A 35 9.69 35.03 -93.88
N MET A 36 8.41 35.00 -94.28
CA MET A 36 8.03 35.13 -95.68
C MET A 36 8.41 36.51 -96.22
N LYS A 37 8.43 37.53 -95.36
CA LYS A 37 8.88 38.88 -95.71
C LYS A 37 10.38 38.88 -96.01
N ALA A 38 11.21 38.42 -95.07
CA ALA A 38 12.66 38.33 -95.25
C ALA A 38 13.05 37.49 -96.47
N GLU A 39 12.38 36.34 -96.67
CA GLU A 39 12.65 35.46 -97.80
C GLU A 39 12.23 36.09 -99.15
N SER A 40 11.12 36.83 -99.19
CA SER A 40 10.69 37.58 -100.38
C SER A 40 11.60 38.78 -100.65
N THR A 41 12.07 39.49 -99.61
CA THR A 41 13.01 40.61 -99.73
C THR A 41 14.37 40.15 -100.25
N LYS A 42 14.88 39.02 -99.74
CA LYS A 42 16.12 38.38 -100.23
C LYS A 42 16.03 38.05 -101.72
N ARG A 43 14.87 37.58 -102.18
CA ARG A 43 14.59 37.25 -103.59
C ARG A 43 14.53 38.50 -104.46
N LEU A 44 13.87 39.56 -104.01
CA LEU A 44 13.88 40.85 -104.70
C LEU A 44 15.30 41.42 -104.84
N GLY A 45 16.15 41.23 -103.82
CA GLY A 45 17.57 41.56 -103.91
C GLY A 45 18.32 40.76 -104.98
N ALA A 46 18.08 39.44 -105.06
CA ALA A 46 18.67 38.60 -106.09
C ALA A 46 18.21 38.96 -107.52
N ILE A 47 16.94 39.35 -107.70
CA ILE A 47 16.40 39.82 -108.99
C ILE A 47 17.02 41.16 -109.38
N ALA A 48 17.16 42.11 -108.44
CA ALA A 48 17.81 43.40 -108.69
C ALA A 48 19.29 43.25 -109.08
N ALA A 49 20.00 42.29 -108.49
CA ALA A 49 21.37 41.96 -108.87
C ALA A 49 21.48 41.46 -110.32
N ALA A 50 20.49 40.68 -110.77
CA ALA A 50 20.42 40.15 -112.13
C ALA A 50 20.01 41.22 -113.17
N GLU A 51 19.31 42.29 -112.76
CA GLU A 51 18.97 43.45 -113.60
C GLU A 51 20.13 44.46 -113.74
N GLY A 52 21.26 44.25 -113.04
CA GLY A 52 22.43 45.13 -113.05
C GLY A 52 22.40 46.26 -112.01
N ASP A 53 21.36 46.34 -111.17
CA ASP A 53 21.27 47.31 -110.06
C ASP A 53 21.81 46.70 -108.76
N HIS A 54 23.14 46.64 -108.66
CA HIS A 54 23.83 46.06 -107.51
C HIS A 54 23.62 46.84 -106.20
N ARG A 55 23.33 48.15 -106.27
CA ARG A 55 23.08 48.97 -105.08
C ARG A 55 21.77 48.55 -104.44
N ARG A 56 20.71 48.40 -105.24
CA ARG A 56 19.40 47.99 -104.73
C ARG A 56 19.39 46.54 -104.23
N ALA A 57 20.17 45.67 -104.85
CA ALA A 57 20.36 44.30 -104.39
C ALA A 57 20.95 44.22 -102.97
N TYR A 58 21.97 45.02 -102.68
CA TYR A 58 22.66 45.03 -101.39
C TYR A 58 21.73 45.50 -100.26
N GLU A 59 20.98 46.58 -100.49
CA GLU A 59 20.01 47.11 -99.51
C GLU A 59 18.96 46.06 -99.11
N LEU A 60 18.40 45.37 -100.11
CA LEU A 60 17.36 44.36 -99.88
C LEU A 60 17.90 43.10 -99.18
N LEU A 61 19.15 42.71 -99.47
CA LEU A 61 19.81 41.60 -98.77
C LEU A 61 20.13 41.96 -97.31
N ALA A 62 20.62 43.18 -97.05
CA ALA A 62 20.88 43.66 -95.70
C ALA A 62 19.59 43.75 -94.86
N GLU A 63 18.48 44.19 -95.46
CA GLU A 63 17.17 44.21 -94.80
C GLU A 63 16.68 42.80 -94.45
N ALA A 64 16.84 41.84 -95.38
CA ALA A 64 16.46 40.45 -95.14
C ALA A 64 17.26 39.82 -93.99
N ASP A 65 18.55 40.12 -93.88
CA ASP A 65 19.44 39.57 -92.85
C ASP A 65 19.11 40.15 -91.45
N GLN A 66 18.80 41.46 -91.37
CA GLN A 66 18.32 42.07 -90.12
C GLN A 66 16.99 41.45 -89.64
N LEU A 67 16.06 41.21 -90.57
CA LEU A 67 14.79 40.56 -90.26
C LEU A 67 14.98 39.13 -89.74
N GLN A 68 15.95 38.38 -90.27
CA GLN A 68 16.26 37.03 -89.81
C GLN A 68 16.95 37.02 -88.44
N GLY A 69 17.92 37.91 -88.21
CA GLY A 69 18.63 38.02 -86.94
C GLY A 69 17.75 38.44 -85.75
N SER A 70 16.69 39.22 -85.99
CA SER A 70 15.73 39.59 -84.93
C SER A 70 14.88 38.39 -84.43
N ARG A 71 14.57 37.41 -85.30
CA ARG A 71 13.79 36.22 -84.94
C ARG A 71 14.56 35.25 -84.05
N GLU A 72 15.83 35.01 -84.35
CA GLU A 72 16.67 34.11 -83.55
C GLU A 72 16.81 34.63 -82.11
N ARG A 73 16.94 35.95 -81.95
CA ARG A 73 16.96 36.60 -80.64
C ARG A 73 15.62 36.46 -79.91
N SER A 74 14.48 36.65 -80.58
CA SER A 74 13.15 36.50 -79.95
C SER A 74 12.86 35.05 -79.53
N GLN A 75 13.12 34.06 -80.40
CA GLN A 75 12.90 32.65 -80.06
C GLN A 75 13.82 32.14 -78.95
N SER A 76 15.08 32.61 -78.95
CA SER A 76 16.00 32.29 -77.86
C SER A 76 15.54 32.92 -76.54
N SER A 77 14.95 34.12 -76.58
CA SER A 77 14.42 34.80 -75.39
C SER A 77 13.16 34.12 -74.85
N GLU A 78 12.25 33.69 -75.73
CA GLU A 78 11.05 32.93 -75.34
C GLU A 78 11.41 31.58 -74.70
N ARG A 79 12.31 30.79 -75.31
CA ARG A 79 12.77 29.52 -74.73
C ARG A 79 13.49 29.71 -73.40
N MET A 80 14.27 30.80 -73.27
CA MET A 80 14.94 31.13 -72.02
C MET A 80 13.91 31.48 -70.92
N LEU A 81 12.85 32.22 -71.26
CA LEU A 81 11.77 32.55 -70.34
C LEU A 81 11.00 31.29 -69.88
N GLU A 82 10.64 30.40 -70.81
CA GLU A 82 9.99 29.12 -70.48
C GLU A 82 10.85 28.25 -69.56
N LEU A 83 12.14 28.10 -69.87
CA LEU A 83 13.08 27.37 -69.02
C LEU A 83 13.18 28.01 -67.64
N THR A 84 13.30 29.33 -67.56
CA THR A 84 13.41 30.04 -66.27
C THR A 84 12.14 29.90 -65.43
N GLN A 85 10.97 29.95 -66.05
CA GLN A 85 9.70 29.72 -65.37
C GLN A 85 9.59 28.27 -64.87
N ARG A 86 10.00 27.29 -65.68
CA ARG A 86 9.99 25.88 -65.29
C ARG A 86 10.96 25.61 -64.13
N TYR A 87 12.18 26.14 -64.19
CA TYR A 87 13.13 26.04 -63.08
C TYR A 87 12.63 26.71 -61.80
N ARG A 88 12.00 27.88 -61.91
CA ARG A 88 11.38 28.54 -60.75
C ARG A 88 10.28 27.69 -60.14
N PHE A 89 9.39 27.13 -60.97
CA PHE A 89 8.31 26.28 -60.51
C PHE A 89 8.84 25.00 -59.84
N GLU A 90 9.78 24.29 -60.46
CA GLU A 90 10.38 23.09 -59.87
C GLU A 90 11.14 23.41 -58.57
N SER A 91 11.84 24.54 -58.50
CA SER A 91 12.53 25.00 -57.30
C SER A 91 11.54 25.27 -56.16
N GLN A 92 10.45 26.00 -56.45
CA GLN A 92 9.41 26.29 -55.47
C GLN A 92 8.72 25.01 -55.01
N GLN A 93 8.42 24.10 -55.92
CA GLN A 93 7.82 22.80 -55.62
C GLN A 93 8.73 22.00 -54.66
N ARG A 94 10.03 21.93 -54.94
CA ARG A 94 11.00 21.24 -54.07
C ARG A 94 11.07 21.86 -52.68
N GLN A 95 11.02 23.19 -52.57
CA GLN A 95 11.00 23.86 -51.26
C GLN A 95 9.71 23.55 -50.49
N ILE A 96 8.56 23.56 -51.15
CA ILE A 96 7.27 23.21 -50.53
C ILE A 96 7.28 21.76 -50.05
N ASP A 97 7.79 20.83 -50.86
CA ASP A 97 7.87 19.42 -50.49
C ASP A 97 8.83 19.19 -49.30
N GLN A 98 9.97 19.89 -49.27
CA GLN A 98 10.88 19.86 -48.13
C GLN A 98 10.24 20.40 -46.85
N LEU A 99 9.51 21.52 -46.93
CA LEU A 99 8.80 22.10 -45.80
C LEU A 99 7.71 21.15 -45.29
N LYS A 100 6.93 20.53 -46.18
CA LYS A 100 5.91 19.54 -45.82
C LYS A 100 6.50 18.32 -45.10
N ILE A 101 7.66 17.82 -45.54
CA ILE A 101 8.33 16.70 -44.86
C ILE A 101 8.78 17.12 -43.45
N GLN A 102 9.33 18.32 -43.30
CA GLN A 102 9.72 18.84 -41.98
C GLN A 102 8.51 19.03 -41.04
N GLU A 103 7.41 19.56 -41.56
CA GLU A 103 6.17 19.78 -40.80
C GLU A 103 5.52 18.44 -40.39
N ALA A 104 5.45 17.46 -41.29
CA ALA A 104 4.98 16.13 -40.96
C ALA A 104 5.87 15.44 -39.91
N GLN A 105 7.20 15.61 -39.99
CA GLN A 105 8.13 15.08 -39.00
C GLN A 105 7.99 15.76 -37.63
N SER A 106 7.72 17.08 -37.59
CA SER A 106 7.53 17.80 -36.33
C SER A 106 6.23 17.38 -35.65
N GLU A 107 5.14 17.22 -36.39
CA GLU A 107 3.87 16.71 -35.86
C GLU A 107 4.00 15.29 -35.29
N LEU A 108 4.69 14.40 -36.00
CA LEU A 108 4.93 13.03 -35.52
C LEU A 108 5.78 13.03 -34.25
N ARG A 109 6.82 13.87 -34.17
CA ARG A 109 7.64 14.04 -32.96
C ARG A 109 6.82 14.56 -31.79
N LEU A 110 5.98 15.56 -32.01
CA LEU A 110 5.08 16.11 -30.98
C LEU A 110 4.10 15.04 -30.48
N ARG A 111 3.45 14.29 -31.38
CA ARG A 111 2.54 13.20 -31.02
C ARG A 111 3.26 12.12 -30.22
N TRP A 112 4.47 11.74 -30.62
CA TRP A 112 5.27 10.75 -29.89
C TRP A 112 5.72 11.25 -28.52
N LEU A 113 6.10 12.52 -28.38
CA LEU A 113 6.42 13.12 -27.09
C LEU A 113 5.21 13.09 -26.15
N TRP A 114 4.01 13.39 -26.66
CA TRP A 114 2.78 13.32 -25.88
C TRP A 114 2.42 11.90 -25.43
N THR A 115 2.63 10.87 -26.27
CA THR A 115 2.36 9.48 -25.85
C THR A 115 3.32 9.01 -24.77
N VAL A 116 4.61 9.35 -24.88
CA VAL A 116 5.61 9.05 -23.85
C VAL A 116 5.31 9.80 -22.56
N PHE A 117 4.90 11.07 -22.65
CA PHE A 117 4.54 11.88 -21.49
C PHE A 117 3.32 11.31 -20.75
N VAL A 118 2.25 10.99 -21.46
CA VAL A 118 1.04 10.38 -20.88
C VAL A 118 1.34 9.03 -20.24
N GLY A 119 2.13 8.19 -20.90
CA GLY A 119 2.55 6.90 -20.34
C GLY A 119 3.37 7.05 -19.06
N SER A 120 4.28 8.03 -19.02
CA SER A 120 5.11 8.33 -17.84
C SER A 120 4.26 8.83 -16.68
N VAL A 121 3.29 9.72 -16.94
CA VAL A 121 2.35 10.22 -15.93
C VAL A 121 1.49 9.09 -15.37
N LEU A 122 0.97 8.20 -16.22
CA LEU A 122 0.21 7.03 -15.79
C LEU A 122 1.03 6.09 -14.91
N LEU A 123 2.29 5.82 -15.28
CA LEU A 123 3.21 5.01 -14.48
C LEU A 123 3.48 5.67 -13.11
N PHE A 124 3.69 6.99 -13.08
CA PHE A 124 3.85 7.74 -11.83
C PHE A 124 2.59 7.69 -10.96
N MET A 125 1.40 7.83 -11.53
CA MET A 125 0.15 7.71 -10.77
C MET A 125 -0.05 6.29 -10.21
N LEU A 126 0.27 5.26 -10.99
CA LEU A 126 0.18 3.86 -10.54
C LEU A 126 1.14 3.56 -9.40
N THR A 127 2.40 4.00 -9.52
CA THR A 127 3.41 3.81 -8.47
C THR A 127 3.06 4.60 -7.20
N ALA A 128 2.60 5.84 -7.34
CA ALA A 128 2.11 6.63 -6.20
C ALA A 128 0.90 5.97 -5.54
N TYR A 129 -0.07 5.50 -6.32
CA TYR A 129 -1.24 4.77 -5.81
C TYR A 129 -0.82 3.47 -5.07
N PHE A 130 0.09 2.69 -5.65
CA PHE A 130 0.61 1.47 -5.05
C PHE A 130 1.32 1.76 -3.72
N LEU A 131 2.18 2.79 -3.66
CA LEU A 131 2.87 3.20 -2.44
C LEU A 131 1.90 3.67 -1.35
N ILE A 132 0.88 4.44 -1.70
CA ILE A 132 -0.15 4.89 -0.75
C ILE A 132 -0.93 3.67 -0.20
N ARG A 133 -1.33 2.76 -1.09
CA ARG A 133 -2.03 1.52 -0.71
C ARG A 133 -1.17 0.65 0.20
N GLN A 134 0.11 0.49 -0.11
CA GLN A 134 1.06 -0.27 0.67
C GLN A 134 1.31 0.35 2.04
N ARG A 135 1.49 1.69 2.11
CA ARG A 135 1.61 2.41 3.38
C ARG A 135 0.36 2.25 4.26
N ARG A 136 -0.84 2.35 3.68
CA ARG A 136 -2.10 2.14 4.42
C ARG A 136 -2.20 0.72 4.98
N GLY A 137 -1.85 -0.29 4.19
CA GLY A 137 -1.83 -1.68 4.67
C GLY A 137 -0.83 -1.89 5.81
N ASN A 138 0.39 -1.38 5.67
CA ASN A 138 1.42 -1.48 6.72
C ASN A 138 1.03 -0.73 7.99
N ALA A 139 0.39 0.44 7.88
CA ALA A 139 -0.08 1.20 9.03
C ALA A 139 -1.19 0.46 9.79
N GLN A 140 -2.13 -0.19 9.09
CA GLN A 140 -3.16 -1.04 9.70
C GLN A 140 -2.55 -2.23 10.43
N LEU A 141 -1.58 -2.90 9.81
CA LEU A 141 -0.85 -4.00 10.45
C LEU A 141 -0.08 -3.54 11.68
N ALA A 142 0.57 -2.38 11.62
CA ALA A 142 1.28 -1.80 12.76
C ALA A 142 0.33 -1.45 13.91
N HIS A 143 -0.82 -0.85 13.60
CA HIS A 143 -1.85 -0.53 14.60
C HIS A 143 -2.38 -1.81 15.25
N LEU A 144 -2.79 -2.80 14.46
CA LEU A 144 -3.33 -4.06 14.97
C LEU A 144 -2.28 -4.82 15.79
N ASN A 145 -1.02 -4.84 15.36
CA ASN A 145 0.07 -5.42 16.14
C ASN A 145 0.27 -4.66 17.46
N SER A 146 0.20 -3.33 17.44
CA SER A 146 0.34 -2.53 18.68
C SER A 146 -0.83 -2.77 19.64
N GLU A 147 -2.07 -2.86 19.15
CA GLU A 147 -3.24 -3.19 19.97
C GLU A 147 -3.16 -4.60 20.54
N LEU A 148 -2.76 -5.59 19.73
CA LEU A 148 -2.53 -6.96 20.20
C LEU A 148 -1.43 -7.01 21.25
N GLN A 149 -0.31 -6.31 21.02
CA GLN A 149 0.79 -6.24 21.96
C GLN A 149 0.37 -5.57 23.27
N GLN A 150 -0.41 -4.47 23.19
CA GLN A 150 -0.91 -3.76 24.35
C GLN A 150 -1.89 -4.63 25.16
N SER A 151 -2.86 -5.27 24.49
CA SER A 151 -3.79 -6.19 25.12
C SER A 151 -3.07 -7.37 25.77
N ARG A 152 -2.08 -7.96 25.09
CA ARG A 152 -1.25 -9.04 25.61
C ARG A 152 -0.45 -8.59 26.84
N ASN A 153 0.20 -7.42 26.78
CA ASN A 153 0.97 -6.87 27.88
C ASN A 153 0.07 -6.56 29.08
N GLN A 154 -1.15 -6.06 28.85
CA GLN A 154 -2.09 -5.75 29.92
C GLN A 154 -2.64 -7.02 30.58
N LEU A 155 -2.93 -8.07 29.81
CA LEU A 155 -3.30 -9.37 30.36
C LEU A 155 -2.14 -9.98 31.16
N GLN A 156 -0.92 -9.88 30.62
CA GLN A 156 0.29 -10.38 31.27
C GLN A 156 0.54 -9.64 32.60
N ALA A 157 0.47 -8.30 32.61
CA ALA A 157 0.61 -7.50 33.83
C ALA A 157 -0.49 -7.78 34.86
N THR A 158 -1.73 -8.01 34.41
CA THR A 158 -2.83 -8.40 35.31
C THR A 158 -2.55 -9.75 35.96
N ILE A 159 -2.05 -10.72 35.20
CA ILE A 159 -1.71 -12.06 35.71
C ILE A 159 -0.52 -11.98 36.68
N ASP A 160 0.53 -11.23 36.33
CA ASP A 160 1.75 -11.13 37.13
C ASP A 160 1.54 -10.32 38.42
N ALA A 161 0.48 -9.48 38.49
CA ALA A 161 0.09 -8.77 39.70
C ALA A 161 -0.62 -9.66 40.74
N VAL A 162 -1.07 -10.86 40.36
CA VAL A 162 -1.68 -11.81 41.30
C VAL A 162 -0.55 -12.50 42.09
N PRO A 163 -0.53 -12.41 43.43
CA PRO A 163 0.53 -13.02 44.25
C PRO A 163 0.38 -14.55 44.41
N ASP A 164 -0.69 -15.13 43.87
CA ASP A 164 -1.01 -16.56 43.93
C ASP A 164 -0.25 -17.35 42.85
N LEU A 165 -0.02 -18.64 43.10
CA LEU A 165 0.58 -19.54 42.12
C LEU A 165 -0.45 -19.94 41.07
N LEU A 166 -0.07 -19.87 39.80
CA LEU A 166 -0.93 -20.20 38.68
C LEU A 166 -0.37 -21.38 37.90
N PHE A 167 -1.20 -22.39 37.69
CA PHE A 167 -0.86 -23.59 36.94
C PHE A 167 -1.85 -23.81 35.81
N VAL A 168 -1.36 -24.36 34.70
CA VAL A 168 -2.23 -24.87 33.64
C VAL A 168 -2.02 -26.36 33.52
N PHE A 169 -3.10 -27.13 33.55
CA PHE A 169 -3.10 -28.59 33.46
C PHE A 169 -3.81 -29.09 32.21
N ASP A 170 -3.40 -30.27 31.72
CA ASP A 170 -4.23 -31.09 30.82
C ASP A 170 -5.24 -31.95 31.61
N ARG A 171 -5.99 -32.82 30.91
CA ARG A 171 -6.99 -33.72 31.50
C ARG A 171 -6.38 -34.75 32.44
N GLU A 172 -5.14 -35.16 32.18
CA GLU A 172 -4.40 -36.15 32.94
C GLU A 172 -3.64 -35.52 34.12
N GLY A 173 -3.74 -34.20 34.29
CA GLY A 173 -3.06 -33.48 35.37
C GLY A 173 -1.59 -33.20 35.08
N ARG A 174 -1.20 -33.10 33.81
CA ARG A 174 0.16 -32.70 33.41
C ARG A 174 0.32 -31.19 33.46
N TYR A 175 1.40 -30.69 34.06
CA TYR A 175 1.72 -29.27 34.06
C TYR A 175 2.09 -28.81 32.63
N LEU A 176 1.31 -27.88 32.08
CA LEU A 176 1.52 -27.25 30.76
C LEU A 176 2.13 -25.86 30.86
N ASP A 177 1.80 -25.13 31.92
CA ASP A 177 2.30 -23.79 32.19
C ASP A 177 2.34 -23.57 33.71
N VAL A 178 3.32 -22.81 34.18
CA VAL A 178 3.53 -22.48 35.59
C VAL A 178 3.90 -21.02 35.69
N ARG A 179 3.19 -20.26 36.51
CA ARG A 179 3.50 -18.88 36.84
C ARG A 179 3.47 -18.71 38.34
N ALA A 180 4.60 -18.28 38.89
CA ALA A 180 4.77 -18.12 40.32
C ALA A 180 5.54 -16.82 40.57
N SER A 181 4.93 -15.91 41.33
CA SER A 181 5.61 -14.70 41.81
C SER A 181 6.63 -15.02 42.91
N HIS A 182 6.46 -16.17 43.58
CA HIS A 182 7.30 -16.69 44.66
C HIS A 182 7.74 -18.13 44.34
N PRO A 183 8.84 -18.31 43.58
CA PRO A 183 9.32 -19.63 43.16
C PRO A 183 9.63 -20.58 44.34
N GLU A 184 9.93 -20.05 45.52
CA GLU A 184 10.17 -20.79 46.76
C GLU A 184 8.94 -21.53 47.28
N LEU A 185 7.73 -21.13 46.87
CA LEU A 185 6.47 -21.79 47.24
C LEU A 185 6.10 -22.93 46.27
N LEU A 186 6.94 -23.21 45.27
CA LEU A 186 6.73 -24.34 44.36
C LEU A 186 7.31 -25.63 44.93
N ALA A 187 6.62 -26.75 44.69
CA ALA A 187 7.09 -28.09 45.07
C ALA A 187 8.37 -28.51 44.33
N ALA A 188 8.63 -27.95 43.15
CA ALA A 188 9.85 -28.15 42.38
C ALA A 188 10.10 -26.92 41.47
N PRO A 189 11.33 -26.74 40.94
CA PRO A 189 11.61 -25.67 39.98
C PRO A 189 10.67 -25.72 38.77
N PRO A 190 10.24 -24.58 38.20
CA PRO A 190 9.28 -24.53 37.09
C PRO A 190 9.66 -25.45 35.92
N GLU A 191 10.95 -25.47 35.56
CA GLU A 191 11.50 -26.30 34.49
C GLU A 191 11.31 -27.80 34.70
N GLN A 192 11.28 -28.23 35.97
CA GLN A 192 11.08 -29.62 36.35
C GLN A 192 9.61 -29.97 36.58
N LEU A 193 8.73 -28.98 36.68
CA LEU A 193 7.28 -29.17 36.77
C LEU A 193 6.68 -29.42 35.38
N LEU A 194 7.09 -28.63 34.39
CA LEU A 194 6.57 -28.69 33.03
C LEU A 194 6.70 -30.10 32.46
N GLY A 195 5.57 -30.64 31.97
CA GLY A 195 5.50 -31.97 31.40
C GLY A 195 5.40 -33.11 32.40
N LYS A 196 5.56 -32.90 33.71
CA LYS A 196 5.28 -33.94 34.73
C LYS A 196 3.81 -33.97 35.10
N THR A 197 3.34 -35.06 35.71
CA THR A 197 1.98 -35.12 36.24
C THR A 197 1.94 -34.63 37.69
N ILE A 198 0.78 -34.15 38.14
CA ILE A 198 0.54 -33.74 39.53
C ILE A 198 0.94 -34.85 40.50
N SER A 199 0.68 -36.11 40.17
CA SER A 199 1.02 -37.28 40.98
C SER A 199 2.51 -37.57 41.10
N ASP A 200 3.33 -37.10 40.15
CA ASP A 200 4.79 -37.24 40.20
C ASP A 200 5.46 -36.18 41.07
N VAL A 201 4.77 -35.05 41.29
CA VAL A 201 5.30 -33.87 41.97
C VAL A 201 4.78 -33.75 43.40
N LEU A 202 3.47 -33.96 43.59
CA LEU A 202 2.81 -33.78 44.87
C LEU A 202 2.69 -35.10 45.64
N PRO A 203 2.65 -35.06 46.98
CA PRO A 203 2.33 -36.23 47.80
C PRO A 203 1.00 -36.88 47.39
N PRO A 204 0.81 -38.21 47.56
CA PRO A 204 -0.36 -38.93 47.06
C PRO A 204 -1.71 -38.37 47.52
N ALA A 205 -1.80 -37.89 48.77
CA ALA A 205 -3.01 -37.27 49.31
C ALA A 205 -3.34 -35.95 48.60
N ALA A 206 -2.34 -35.09 48.41
CA ALA A 206 -2.47 -33.81 47.71
C ALA A 206 -2.83 -34.02 46.23
N ALA A 207 -2.12 -34.94 45.55
CA ALA A 207 -2.36 -35.26 44.15
C ALA A 207 -3.80 -35.75 43.93
N LYS A 208 -4.31 -36.62 44.82
CA LYS A 208 -5.70 -37.11 44.76
C LYS A 208 -6.71 -35.96 44.90
N ALA A 209 -6.48 -35.02 45.80
CA ALA A 209 -7.35 -33.86 45.97
C ALA A 209 -7.38 -32.97 44.71
N CYS A 210 -6.22 -32.69 44.12
CA CYS A 210 -6.13 -31.93 42.87
C CYS A 210 -6.80 -32.65 41.69
N MET A 211 -6.57 -33.96 41.52
CA MET A 211 -7.19 -34.74 40.45
C MET A 211 -8.72 -34.82 40.60
N SER A 212 -9.22 -34.91 41.84
CA SER A 212 -10.66 -34.85 42.11
C SER A 212 -11.24 -33.49 41.71
N ALA A 213 -10.54 -32.39 42.01
CA ALA A 213 -10.98 -31.05 41.62
C ALA A 213 -10.93 -30.84 40.10
N ILE A 214 -9.96 -31.41 39.37
CA ILE A 214 -9.94 -31.40 37.90
C ILE A 214 -11.16 -32.13 37.34
N ALA A 215 -11.49 -33.31 37.88
CA ALA A 215 -12.66 -34.07 37.45
C ALA A 215 -13.96 -33.28 37.69
N GLU A 216 -14.11 -32.66 38.86
CA GLU A 216 -15.26 -31.82 39.18
C GLU A 216 -15.35 -30.57 38.29
N ALA A 217 -14.22 -29.89 38.05
CA ALA A 217 -14.16 -28.71 37.18
C ALA A 217 -14.51 -29.05 35.73
N ARG A 218 -14.27 -30.29 35.30
CA ARG A 218 -14.69 -30.76 33.96
C ARG A 218 -16.20 -30.85 33.82
N GLU A 219 -16.90 -31.24 34.88
CA GLU A 219 -18.36 -31.38 34.88
C GLU A 219 -19.08 -30.05 35.16
N LYS A 220 -18.62 -29.31 36.18
CA LYS A 220 -19.28 -28.08 36.66
C LYS A 220 -18.67 -26.79 36.10
N GLY A 221 -17.51 -26.88 35.45
CA GLY A 221 -16.74 -25.74 34.92
C GLY A 221 -15.76 -25.13 35.92
N VAL A 222 -16.03 -25.23 37.23
CA VAL A 222 -15.17 -24.75 38.33
C VAL A 222 -15.25 -25.72 39.50
N ALA A 223 -14.14 -25.92 40.19
CA ALA A 223 -14.05 -26.65 41.45
C ALA A 223 -13.07 -25.95 42.39
N VAL A 224 -13.32 -26.08 43.70
CA VAL A 224 -12.38 -25.66 44.74
C VAL A 224 -11.90 -26.93 45.41
N ALA A 225 -10.60 -27.20 45.31
CA ALA A 225 -9.99 -28.32 46.01
C ALA A 225 -9.94 -28.00 47.52
N GLN A 226 -9.91 -29.05 48.34
CA GLN A 226 -9.67 -28.92 49.76
C GLN A 226 -8.31 -28.26 50.02
N GLU A 227 -8.16 -27.65 51.20
CA GLU A 227 -6.87 -27.12 51.65
C GLU A 227 -5.87 -28.27 51.79
N ILE A 228 -4.68 -28.10 51.22
CA ILE A 228 -3.62 -29.10 51.20
C ILE A 228 -2.42 -28.53 51.97
N GLU A 229 -1.90 -29.31 52.91
CA GLU A 229 -0.62 -29.02 53.54
C GLU A 229 0.52 -29.63 52.71
N LEU A 230 1.50 -28.80 52.36
CA LEU A 230 2.70 -29.20 51.62
C LEU A 230 3.95 -28.83 52.41
N ILE A 231 4.87 -29.78 52.51
CA ILE A 231 6.20 -29.56 53.07
C ILE A 231 7.11 -29.18 51.90
N LEU A 232 7.46 -27.91 51.83
CA LEU A 232 8.32 -27.31 50.81
C LEU A 232 9.71 -27.03 51.38
N SER A 233 10.64 -26.58 50.53
CA SER A 233 11.97 -26.12 50.98
C SER A 233 11.89 -24.94 51.96
N ALA A 234 10.84 -24.11 51.84
CA ALA A 234 10.57 -22.98 52.72
C ALA A 234 9.90 -23.34 54.06
N GLY A 235 9.43 -24.59 54.23
CA GLY A 235 8.72 -25.05 55.43
C GLY A 235 7.38 -25.73 55.12
N SER A 236 6.52 -25.88 56.14
CA SER A 236 5.14 -26.36 55.94
C SER A 236 4.24 -25.20 55.56
N HIS A 237 3.55 -25.33 54.43
CA HIS A 237 2.63 -24.32 53.92
C HIS A 237 1.27 -24.96 53.60
N TRP A 238 0.21 -24.19 53.87
CA TRP A 238 -1.16 -24.56 53.55
C TRP A 238 -1.60 -23.86 52.27
N PHE A 239 -2.07 -24.64 51.30
CA PHE A 239 -2.54 -24.14 50.02
C PHE A 239 -4.02 -24.41 49.82
N GLU A 240 -4.75 -23.36 49.43
CA GLU A 240 -6.11 -23.45 48.92
C GLU A 240 -6.06 -23.39 47.39
N MET A 241 -6.60 -24.40 46.71
CA MET A 241 -6.51 -24.50 45.26
C MET A 241 -7.89 -24.38 44.62
N SER A 242 -8.05 -23.50 43.64
CA SER A 242 -9.24 -23.41 42.81
C SER A 242 -8.90 -23.73 41.36
N ILE A 243 -9.66 -24.64 40.74
CA ILE A 243 -9.43 -25.15 39.39
C ILE A 243 -10.64 -24.84 38.51
N ALA A 244 -10.40 -24.24 37.35
CA ALA A 244 -11.43 -23.88 36.39
C ALA A 244 -11.12 -24.42 34.99
N LEU A 245 -12.15 -24.84 34.27
CA LEU A 245 -12.02 -25.25 32.87
C LEU A 245 -11.82 -24.02 31.97
N LYS A 246 -10.75 -24.02 31.17
CA LYS A 246 -10.44 -22.94 30.22
C LYS A 246 -11.40 -23.00 29.03
N LYS A 247 -12.38 -22.10 29.01
CA LYS A 247 -13.35 -21.96 27.91
C LYS A 247 -12.66 -21.41 26.64
N GLY A 248 -13.06 -21.89 25.46
CA GLY A 248 -12.56 -21.38 24.16
C GLY A 248 -11.61 -22.31 23.40
N ARG A 249 -11.26 -23.48 23.93
CA ARG A 249 -10.67 -24.58 23.15
C ARG A 249 -11.72 -25.66 22.86
N PRO A 250 -11.57 -26.43 21.77
CA PRO A 250 -12.40 -27.61 21.54
C PRO A 250 -12.27 -28.60 22.71
N LEU A 251 -13.38 -29.26 23.08
CA LEU A 251 -13.46 -30.22 24.20
C LEU A 251 -12.55 -31.45 24.02
N SER A 252 -11.92 -31.62 22.85
CA SER A 252 -10.93 -32.67 22.58
C SER A 252 -9.61 -32.46 23.32
N ASP A 253 -9.28 -31.23 23.74
CA ASP A 253 -8.08 -30.89 24.53
C ASP A 253 -8.47 -29.91 25.65
N PRO A 254 -9.22 -30.37 26.68
CA PRO A 254 -9.64 -29.51 27.78
C PRO A 254 -8.41 -29.13 28.61
N ARG A 255 -8.24 -27.83 28.84
CA ARG A 255 -7.21 -27.29 29.72
C ARG A 255 -7.83 -26.73 30.97
N PHE A 256 -7.15 -26.93 32.09
CA PHE A 256 -7.60 -26.45 33.38
C PHE A 256 -6.62 -25.38 33.86
N VAL A 257 -7.15 -24.26 34.37
CA VAL A 257 -6.36 -23.23 35.04
C VAL A 257 -6.58 -23.42 36.53
N ALA A 258 -5.50 -23.55 37.28
CA ALA A 258 -5.54 -23.66 38.72
C ALA A 258 -4.85 -22.45 39.36
N ILE A 259 -5.50 -21.90 40.37
CA ILE A 259 -4.94 -20.89 41.27
C ILE A 259 -4.66 -21.59 42.60
N SER A 260 -3.42 -21.55 43.07
CA SER A 260 -3.03 -22.05 44.38
C SER A 260 -2.60 -20.87 45.25
N ARG A 261 -3.41 -20.58 46.27
CA ARG A 261 -3.19 -19.51 47.23
C ARG A 261 -2.56 -20.06 48.49
N ASP A 262 -1.48 -19.45 48.94
CA ASP A 262 -0.93 -19.72 50.26
C ASP A 262 -1.85 -19.11 51.33
N VAL A 263 -2.42 -19.97 52.18
CA VAL A 263 -3.30 -19.61 53.30
C VAL A 263 -2.64 -19.89 54.65
N THR A 264 -1.32 -20.11 54.69
CA THR A 264 -0.55 -20.43 55.90
C THR A 264 -0.71 -19.35 56.97
N ALA A 265 -0.59 -18.07 56.59
CA ALA A 265 -0.78 -16.97 57.53
C ALA A 265 -2.19 -16.94 58.13
N ARG A 266 -3.22 -17.25 57.32
CA ARG A 266 -4.61 -17.37 57.79
C ARG A 266 -4.74 -18.51 58.80
N LYS A 267 -4.20 -19.69 58.47
CA LYS A 267 -4.25 -20.87 59.35
C LYS A 267 -3.53 -20.66 60.67
N LEU A 268 -2.34 -20.06 60.65
CA LEU A 268 -1.57 -19.79 61.87
C LEU A 268 -2.30 -18.78 62.76
N ALA A 269 -2.93 -17.76 62.19
CA ALA A 269 -3.73 -16.80 62.95
C ALA A 269 -4.97 -17.46 63.57
N GLU A 270 -5.68 -18.31 62.82
CA GLU A 270 -6.84 -19.07 63.34
C GLU A 270 -6.43 -20.02 64.47
N GLN A 271 -5.32 -20.75 64.32
CA GLN A 271 -4.80 -21.63 65.35
C GLN A 271 -4.35 -20.88 66.60
N ALA A 272 -3.66 -19.74 66.44
CA ALA A 272 -3.24 -18.89 67.55
C ALA A 272 -4.45 -18.31 68.30
N LEU A 273 -5.47 -17.85 67.58
CA LEU A 273 -6.73 -17.38 68.17
C LEU A 273 -7.40 -18.50 68.95
N HIS A 274 -7.54 -19.69 68.35
CA HIS A 274 -8.17 -20.84 68.99
C HIS A 274 -7.41 -21.27 70.26
N SER A 275 -6.08 -21.34 70.19
CA SER A 275 -5.23 -21.66 71.35
C SER A 275 -5.36 -20.60 72.45
N SER A 276 -5.37 -19.31 72.08
CA SER A 276 -5.58 -18.21 73.04
C SER A 276 -6.96 -18.26 73.68
N GLU A 277 -8.02 -18.57 72.93
CA GLU A 277 -9.37 -18.73 73.46
C GLU A 277 -9.48 -19.90 74.43
N GLN A 278 -8.86 -21.04 74.09
CA GLN A 278 -8.80 -22.21 74.97
C GLN A 278 -8.02 -21.90 76.25
N MET A 279 -6.86 -21.25 76.14
CA MET A 279 -6.05 -20.85 77.29
C MET A 279 -6.79 -19.86 78.18
N PHE A 280 -7.41 -18.83 77.59
CA PHE A 280 -8.22 -17.87 78.33
C PHE A 280 -9.39 -18.56 79.04
N ARG A 281 -10.13 -19.43 78.34
CA ARG A 281 -11.23 -20.22 78.93
C ARG A 281 -10.70 -21.09 80.08
N ALA A 282 -9.58 -21.77 79.90
CA ALA A 282 -8.99 -22.61 80.95
C ALA A 282 -8.60 -21.80 82.19
N ILE A 283 -8.00 -20.61 82.02
CA ILE A 283 -7.62 -19.73 83.13
C ILE A 283 -8.86 -19.22 83.86
N VAL A 284 -9.86 -18.73 83.13
CA VAL A 284 -11.04 -18.10 83.73
C VAL A 284 -11.95 -19.12 84.40
N GLU A 285 -12.17 -20.29 83.78
CA GLU A 285 -13.03 -21.36 84.33
C GLU A 285 -12.42 -22.01 85.58
N ASN A 286 -11.09 -22.03 85.70
CA ASN A 286 -10.38 -22.60 86.85
C ASN A 286 -9.88 -21.54 87.84
N SER A 287 -10.12 -20.25 87.59
CA SER A 287 -9.75 -19.17 88.52
C SER A 287 -10.49 -19.36 89.84
N PRO A 288 -9.81 -19.20 91.00
CA PRO A 288 -10.48 -19.21 92.30
C PRO A 288 -11.37 -17.98 92.50
N ASP A 289 -11.06 -16.86 91.85
CA ASP A 289 -11.82 -15.62 91.98
C ASP A 289 -13.06 -15.61 91.07
N ILE A 290 -14.11 -14.91 91.54
CA ILE A 290 -15.34 -14.70 90.77
C ILE A 290 -15.06 -13.69 89.65
N ILE A 291 -15.12 -14.16 88.41
CA ILE A 291 -14.93 -13.35 87.21
C ILE A 291 -16.28 -13.18 86.52
N VAL A 292 -16.69 -11.92 86.33
CA VAL A 292 -17.95 -11.54 85.67
C VAL A 292 -17.65 -10.58 84.53
N ARG A 293 -18.18 -10.87 83.33
CA ARG A 293 -18.15 -9.95 82.18
C ARG A 293 -19.52 -9.31 82.02
N LEU A 294 -19.55 -8.00 81.85
CA LEU A 294 -20.76 -7.21 81.65
C LEU A 294 -20.82 -6.66 80.22
N ASP A 295 -22.03 -6.45 79.70
CA ASP A 295 -22.25 -5.65 78.49
C ASP A 295 -22.31 -4.15 78.79
N ARG A 296 -22.59 -3.33 77.76
CA ARG A 296 -22.73 -1.87 77.88
C ARG A 296 -23.90 -1.43 78.78
N ASN A 297 -24.86 -2.31 79.04
CA ASN A 297 -26.03 -2.06 79.89
C ASN A 297 -25.85 -2.67 81.29
N CYS A 298 -24.62 -3.04 81.66
CA CYS A 298 -24.28 -3.69 82.92
C CYS A 298 -24.99 -5.03 83.15
N ARG A 299 -25.46 -5.70 82.08
CA ARG A 299 -26.02 -7.05 82.17
C ARG A 299 -24.89 -8.07 82.12
N ARG A 300 -24.96 -9.09 82.97
CA ARG A 300 -23.95 -10.14 83.05
C ARG A 300 -24.01 -11.04 81.82
N ILE A 301 -22.99 -10.98 80.97
CA ILE A 301 -22.88 -11.78 79.74
C ILE A 301 -21.97 -13.01 79.90
N TYR A 302 -21.18 -13.07 80.97
CA TYR A 302 -20.38 -14.24 81.32
C TYR A 302 -20.10 -14.21 82.82
N ILE A 303 -20.12 -15.39 83.45
CA ILE A 303 -19.80 -15.61 84.86
C ILE A 303 -19.06 -16.95 84.94
N ASN A 304 -17.88 -16.97 85.55
CA ASN A 304 -17.12 -18.21 85.69
C ASN A 304 -17.68 -19.12 86.80
N PRO A 305 -17.31 -20.42 86.86
CA PRO A 305 -17.83 -21.38 87.84
C PRO A 305 -17.49 -21.06 89.30
N ALA A 306 -16.50 -20.19 89.55
CA ALA A 306 -16.16 -19.75 90.90
C ALA A 306 -17.35 -19.12 91.63
N MET A 307 -18.28 -18.47 90.91
CA MET A 307 -19.52 -17.93 91.47
C MET A 307 -20.34 -19.03 92.18
N GLN A 308 -20.46 -20.20 91.56
CA GLN A 308 -21.17 -21.32 92.15
C GLN A 308 -20.37 -21.93 93.30
N LYS A 309 -19.05 -22.08 93.14
CA LYS A 309 -18.18 -22.73 94.13
C LYS A 309 -18.02 -21.91 95.41
N LEU A 310 -17.88 -20.58 95.31
CA LEU A 310 -17.64 -19.69 96.45
C LEU A 310 -18.92 -19.09 97.02
N ALA A 311 -19.83 -18.62 96.17
CA ALA A 311 -21.05 -17.94 96.61
C ALA A 311 -22.27 -18.86 96.67
N GLY A 312 -22.18 -20.09 96.15
CA GLY A 312 -23.30 -21.05 96.12
C GLY A 312 -24.41 -20.70 95.13
N ILE A 313 -24.21 -19.67 94.30
CA ILE A 313 -25.23 -19.17 93.37
C ILE A 313 -24.96 -19.72 91.98
N ASP A 314 -25.96 -20.35 91.38
CA ASP A 314 -25.90 -20.81 90.00
C ASP A 314 -25.78 -19.62 89.02
N PRO A 315 -24.70 -19.55 88.22
CA PRO A 315 -24.48 -18.53 87.20
C PRO A 315 -25.68 -18.32 86.28
N SER A 316 -26.41 -19.39 85.93
CA SER A 316 -27.54 -19.34 85.01
C SER A 316 -28.67 -18.40 85.49
N ARG A 317 -28.83 -18.25 86.81
CA ARG A 317 -29.84 -17.37 87.42
C ARG A 317 -29.49 -15.90 87.34
N LEU A 318 -28.20 -15.59 87.13
CA LEU A 318 -27.64 -14.24 87.13
C LEU A 318 -27.31 -13.74 85.73
N LEU A 319 -27.09 -14.63 84.76
CA LEU A 319 -26.86 -14.26 83.36
C LEU A 319 -28.02 -13.43 82.80
N GLY A 320 -27.69 -12.38 82.03
CA GLY A 320 -28.64 -11.43 81.44
C GLY A 320 -29.21 -10.39 82.40
N LYS A 321 -28.98 -10.52 83.71
CA LYS A 321 -29.47 -9.58 84.73
C LYS A 321 -28.40 -8.57 85.14
N THR A 322 -28.84 -7.40 85.58
CA THR A 322 -27.99 -6.40 86.22
C THR A 322 -27.78 -6.74 87.70
N PRO A 323 -26.73 -6.22 88.36
CA PRO A 323 -26.54 -6.42 89.80
C PRO A 323 -27.76 -6.03 90.64
N MET A 324 -28.41 -4.91 90.30
CA MET A 324 -29.59 -4.39 91.00
C MET A 324 -30.83 -5.31 90.88
N GLU A 325 -30.94 -6.11 89.82
CA GLU A 325 -32.06 -7.04 89.61
C GLU A 325 -31.91 -8.37 90.39
N THR A 326 -30.79 -8.56 91.10
CA THR A 326 -30.42 -9.85 91.72
C THR A 326 -30.06 -9.78 93.21
N TYR A 327 -30.20 -8.60 93.80
CA TYR A 327 -30.17 -8.39 95.25
C TYR A 327 -31.58 -8.50 95.85
#